data_AF-A0A932DB35-F1
#
_entry.id   AF-A0A932DB35-F1
#
_cell.length_a   1.000
_cell.length_b   1.000
_cell.length_c   1.000
_cell.angle_alpha   90.00
_cell.angle_beta   90.00
_cell.angle_gamma   90.00
#
_symmetry.space_group_name_H-M   'P 1'
#
loop_
_entity.id
_entity.type
_entity.pdbx_description
1 polymer ?
#
loop_
_entity_poly.entity_id
_entity_poly.type
_entity_poly.pdbx_seq_one_letter_code
_entity_poly.pdbx_strand_id
1 'polypeptide(L)'
;MTLEDHVGDVIRKARLMTNVSPEAAAAAAGLTTADLAALEDSGRAEKHLNWAALAALLSLHAGKLEGMANGWLPAELDLGQWRELRKITTCEEGTTVNCYLLWDEVTREAALFDTGWDARLIFELIEQNQLQLRHLFITHTHRDHVAAIAAIREKFPKVKLHSNAKSAPVDQRNRANDFIHLGSLRITNRDTPGHAEDGVTYVVGNWPEDAPSVAIVGDAIFAGSMGGAKDFGELAKSKIREQILTLPLATLICPGHGPVTTVAEQKAHNAFF
;
A
#
# COMPACT_ATOMS: atom_id res chain seq x y z
N MET A 1 15.04 1.22 -8.24
CA MET A 1 13.75 1.05 -7.54
C MET A 1 12.93 0.05 -8.31
N THR A 2 12.22 -0.88 -7.64
CA THR A 2 11.40 -1.91 -8.29
C THR A 2 9.96 -1.71 -7.88
N LEU A 3 9.03 -1.74 -8.84
CA LEU A 3 7.58 -1.70 -8.58
C LEU A 3 7.12 -3.01 -7.95
N GLU A 4 5.99 -2.97 -7.23
CA GLU A 4 5.30 -4.21 -6.84
C GLU A 4 4.70 -4.90 -8.06
N ASP A 5 3.90 -4.15 -8.81
CA ASP A 5 3.22 -4.65 -10.01
C ASP A 5 3.90 -4.14 -11.26
N HIS A 6 4.15 -5.05 -12.20
CA HIS A 6 4.42 -4.66 -13.58
C HIS A 6 3.12 -4.52 -14.37
N VAL A 7 3.19 -4.03 -15.60
CA VAL A 7 2.00 -3.79 -16.45
C VAL A 7 1.13 -5.04 -16.63
N GLY A 8 1.74 -6.23 -16.73
CA GLY A 8 1.04 -7.51 -16.79
C GLY A 8 0.14 -7.79 -15.58
N ASP A 9 0.61 -7.55 -14.35
CA ASP A 9 -0.18 -7.67 -13.13
C ASP A 9 -1.34 -6.69 -13.12
N VAL A 10 -1.10 -5.43 -13.52
CA VAL A 10 -2.15 -4.40 -13.61
C VAL A 10 -3.26 -4.86 -14.56
N ILE A 11 -2.90 -5.35 -15.75
CA ILE A 11 -3.85 -5.90 -16.74
C ILE A 11 -4.62 -7.09 -16.13
N ARG A 12 -3.91 -8.06 -15.54
CA ARG A 12 -4.52 -9.26 -14.95
C ARG A 12 -5.49 -8.90 -13.82
N LYS A 13 -5.08 -8.01 -12.91
CA LYS A 13 -5.91 -7.52 -11.80
C LYS A 13 -7.17 -6.83 -12.32
N ALA A 14 -7.02 -5.89 -13.24
CA ALA A 14 -8.15 -5.17 -13.83
C ALA A 14 -9.11 -6.12 -14.55
N ARG A 15 -8.59 -7.06 -15.35
CA ARG A 15 -9.38 -8.09 -16.04
C ARG A 15 -10.18 -8.95 -15.08
N LEU A 16 -9.57 -9.41 -13.99
CA LEU A 16 -10.27 -10.18 -12.97
C LEU A 16 -11.35 -9.34 -12.27
N MET A 17 -11.08 -8.07 -11.96
CA MET A 17 -12.03 -7.15 -11.33
C MET A 17 -13.22 -6.78 -12.23
N THR A 18 -13.02 -6.73 -13.54
CA THR A 18 -14.08 -6.41 -14.52
C THR A 18 -14.74 -7.65 -15.11
N ASN A 19 -14.35 -8.85 -14.68
CA ASN A 19 -14.81 -10.13 -15.23
C ASN A 19 -14.63 -10.25 -16.76
N VAL A 20 -13.61 -9.58 -17.31
CA VAL A 20 -13.28 -9.67 -18.74
C VAL A 20 -12.53 -10.97 -19.00
N SER A 21 -12.90 -11.70 -20.05
CA SER A 21 -12.22 -12.95 -20.40
C SER A 21 -10.84 -12.67 -21.04
N PRO A 22 -9.87 -13.59 -20.93
CA PRO A 22 -8.59 -13.47 -21.64
C PRO A 22 -8.76 -13.25 -23.15
N GLU A 23 -9.74 -13.89 -23.77
CA GLU A 23 -10.02 -13.76 -25.21
C GLU A 23 -10.49 -12.35 -25.59
N ALA A 24 -11.39 -11.78 -24.78
CA ALA A 24 -11.89 -10.42 -25.00
C ALA A 24 -10.79 -9.38 -24.80
N ALA A 25 -9.97 -9.53 -23.75
CA ALA A 25 -8.82 -8.65 -23.51
C ALA A 25 -7.76 -8.77 -24.62
N ALA A 26 -7.45 -9.99 -25.06
CA ALA A 26 -6.51 -10.21 -26.15
C ALA A 26 -7.01 -9.59 -27.45
N ALA A 27 -8.28 -9.79 -27.80
CA ALA A 27 -8.90 -9.17 -28.98
C ALA A 27 -8.85 -7.64 -28.93
N ALA A 28 -9.17 -7.02 -27.77
CA ALA A 28 -9.09 -5.58 -27.60
C ALA A 28 -7.65 -5.06 -27.71
N ALA A 29 -6.67 -5.80 -27.22
CA ALA A 29 -5.25 -5.46 -27.28
C ALA A 29 -4.64 -5.66 -28.68
N GLY A 30 -5.31 -6.36 -29.59
CA GLY A 30 -4.74 -6.80 -30.87
C GLY A 30 -3.75 -7.96 -30.72
N LEU A 31 -3.94 -8.80 -29.71
CA LEU A 31 -3.09 -9.93 -29.35
C LEU A 31 -3.81 -11.28 -29.53
N THR A 32 -3.02 -12.36 -29.57
CA THR A 32 -3.56 -13.70 -29.29
C THR A 32 -3.72 -13.92 -27.78
N THR A 33 -4.55 -14.86 -27.36
CA THR A 33 -4.69 -15.21 -25.93
C THR A 33 -3.35 -15.68 -25.32
N ALA A 34 -2.51 -16.35 -26.11
CA ALA A 34 -1.17 -16.77 -25.67
C ALA A 34 -0.22 -15.58 -25.49
N ASP A 35 -0.25 -14.61 -26.41
CA ASP A 35 0.54 -13.37 -26.27
C ASP A 35 0.07 -12.54 -25.05
N LEU A 36 -1.24 -12.49 -24.79
CA LEU A 36 -1.78 -11.83 -23.59
C LEU A 36 -1.29 -12.54 -22.31
N ALA A 37 -1.35 -13.87 -22.26
CA ALA A 37 -0.88 -14.63 -21.10
C ALA A 37 0.61 -14.37 -20.84
N ALA A 38 1.44 -14.37 -21.89
CA ALA A 38 2.87 -14.05 -21.78
C ALA A 38 3.11 -12.61 -21.27
N LEU A 39 2.28 -11.65 -21.70
CA LEU A 39 2.32 -10.27 -21.17
C LEU A 39 1.90 -10.21 -19.70
N GLU A 40 0.80 -10.87 -19.32
CA GLU A 40 0.31 -10.91 -17.93
C GLU A 40 1.34 -11.54 -16.99
N ASP A 41 2.11 -12.54 -17.46
CA ASP A 41 3.12 -13.24 -16.66
C ASP A 41 4.48 -12.51 -16.59
N SER A 42 4.87 -11.79 -17.64
CA SER A 42 6.23 -11.21 -17.74
C SER A 42 6.27 -9.69 -17.61
N GLY A 43 5.14 -9.02 -17.80
CA GLY A 43 5.05 -7.57 -17.93
C GLY A 43 5.72 -7.02 -19.19
N ARG A 44 6.13 -7.87 -20.14
CA ARG A 44 6.82 -7.45 -21.37
C ARG A 44 5.89 -7.52 -22.58
N ALA A 45 5.81 -6.41 -23.29
CA ALA A 45 5.11 -6.30 -24.56
C ALA A 45 6.07 -6.62 -25.72
N GLU A 46 5.96 -7.80 -26.33
CA GLU A 46 6.81 -8.20 -27.48
C GLU A 46 6.30 -7.67 -28.83
N LYS A 47 5.09 -7.10 -28.87
CA LYS A 47 4.41 -6.58 -30.06
C LYS A 47 3.80 -5.22 -29.75
N HIS A 48 3.48 -4.43 -30.77
CA HIS A 48 2.68 -3.23 -30.58
C HIS A 48 1.25 -3.61 -30.16
N LEU A 49 0.77 -3.05 -29.04
CA LEU A 49 -0.56 -3.27 -28.50
C LEU A 49 -1.46 -2.07 -28.74
N ASN A 50 -2.76 -2.33 -28.86
CA ASN A 50 -3.78 -1.28 -28.76
C ASN A 50 -4.09 -0.97 -27.28
N TRP A 51 -3.23 -0.16 -26.65
CA TRP A 51 -3.40 0.27 -25.25
C TRP A 51 -4.72 0.97 -24.99
N ALA A 52 -5.18 1.79 -25.93
CA ALA A 52 -6.43 2.54 -25.79
C ALA A 52 -7.64 1.61 -25.68
N ALA A 53 -7.77 0.63 -26.59
CA ALA A 53 -8.89 -0.30 -26.58
C ALA A 53 -8.83 -1.26 -25.37
N LEU A 54 -7.64 -1.78 -25.03
CA LEU A 54 -7.46 -2.63 -23.86
C LEU A 54 -7.81 -1.89 -22.56
N ALA A 55 -7.26 -0.68 -22.37
CA ALA A 55 -7.52 0.09 -21.16
C ALA A 55 -8.99 0.49 -21.02
N ALA A 56 -9.65 0.87 -22.11
CA ALA A 56 -11.08 1.18 -22.10
C ALA A 56 -11.92 -0.04 -21.67
N LEU A 57 -11.62 -1.24 -22.19
CA LEU A 57 -12.30 -2.48 -21.82
C LEU A 57 -12.08 -2.84 -20.34
N LEU A 58 -10.89 -2.57 -19.82
CA LEU A 58 -10.49 -2.90 -18.44
C LEU A 58 -10.77 -1.79 -17.43
N SER A 59 -11.40 -0.68 -17.85
CA SER A 59 -11.62 0.50 -17.00
C SER A 59 -10.33 1.07 -16.39
N LEU A 60 -9.27 1.13 -17.19
CA LEU A 60 -7.96 1.69 -16.87
C LEU A 60 -7.69 2.98 -17.68
N HIS A 61 -6.73 3.78 -17.22
CA HIS A 61 -6.25 4.95 -17.94
C HIS A 61 -5.16 4.57 -18.96
N ALA A 62 -5.50 4.64 -20.26
CA ALA A 62 -4.64 4.18 -21.36
C ALA A 62 -3.21 4.74 -21.32
N GLY A 63 -3.05 6.06 -21.21
CA GLY A 63 -1.72 6.69 -21.23
C GLY A 63 -0.86 6.37 -20.00
N LYS A 64 -1.47 6.03 -18.87
CA LYS A 64 -0.75 5.67 -17.63
C LYS A 64 -0.30 4.22 -17.69
N LEU A 65 -1.19 3.35 -18.19
CA LEU A 65 -0.87 1.95 -18.47
C LEU A 65 0.26 1.82 -19.50
N GLU A 66 0.18 2.57 -20.60
CA GLU A 66 1.25 2.63 -21.61
C GLU A 66 2.54 3.22 -21.04
N GLY A 67 2.45 4.27 -20.20
CA GLY A 67 3.61 4.82 -19.50
C GLY A 67 4.33 3.79 -18.63
N MET A 68 3.58 2.96 -17.90
CA MET A 68 4.13 1.83 -17.13
C MET A 68 4.80 0.79 -18.04
N ALA A 69 4.16 0.41 -19.15
CA ALA A 69 4.75 -0.52 -20.13
C ALA A 69 6.06 0.01 -20.72
N ASN A 70 6.17 1.33 -20.86
CA ASN A 70 7.37 2.03 -21.35
C ASN A 70 8.41 2.31 -20.26
N GLY A 71 8.27 1.69 -19.08
CA GLY A 71 9.28 1.74 -18.02
C GLY A 71 9.16 2.92 -17.06
N TRP A 72 7.97 3.51 -16.90
CA TRP A 72 7.74 4.48 -15.83
C TRP A 72 8.10 3.87 -14.46
N LEU A 73 8.80 4.67 -13.66
CA LEU A 73 9.07 4.44 -12.25
C LEU A 73 8.72 5.73 -11.50
N PRO A 74 8.22 5.65 -10.25
CA PRO A 74 7.94 6.84 -9.48
C PRO A 74 9.24 7.60 -9.18
N ALA A 75 9.11 8.92 -9.03
CA ALA A 75 10.23 9.77 -8.64
C ALA A 75 10.84 9.30 -7.31
N GLU A 76 12.16 9.37 -7.21
CA GLU A 76 12.85 9.14 -5.94
C GLU A 76 12.48 10.23 -4.95
N LEU A 77 12.05 9.81 -3.75
CA LEU A 77 11.63 10.71 -2.68
C LEU A 77 12.69 10.77 -1.60
N ASP A 78 13.09 11.98 -1.24
CA ASP A 78 13.91 12.23 -0.06
C ASP A 78 13.03 12.12 1.19
N LEU A 79 13.24 11.05 1.96
CA LEU A 79 12.54 10.81 3.22
C LEU A 79 13.14 11.61 4.39
N GLY A 80 14.18 12.42 4.17
CA GLY A 80 14.83 13.24 5.19
C GLY A 80 13.91 14.28 5.84
N GLN A 81 12.78 14.62 5.21
CA GLN A 81 11.72 15.44 5.82
C GLN A 81 10.95 14.70 6.92
N TRP A 82 10.91 13.36 6.87
CA TRP A 82 10.31 12.48 7.88
C TRP A 82 11.41 11.74 8.64
N ARG A 83 12.24 12.49 9.38
CA ARG A 83 13.44 11.96 10.05
C ARG A 83 13.13 10.79 10.99
N GLU A 84 11.93 10.77 11.56
CA GLU A 84 11.44 9.75 12.48
C GLU A 84 10.58 8.68 11.81
N LEU A 85 10.60 8.56 10.48
CA LEU A 85 9.95 7.48 9.73
C LEU A 85 11.00 6.48 9.19
N ARG A 86 10.79 5.20 9.42
CA ARG A 86 11.59 4.12 8.83
C ARG A 86 10.67 3.14 8.11
N LYS A 87 10.94 2.96 6.82
CA LYS A 87 10.43 1.85 6.02
C LYS A 87 11.32 0.64 6.24
N ILE A 88 10.72 -0.50 6.55
CA ILE A 88 11.39 -1.77 6.76
C ILE A 88 10.80 -2.77 5.78
N THR A 89 11.61 -3.32 4.89
CA THR A 89 11.16 -4.35 3.94
C THR A 89 11.63 -5.71 4.41
N THR A 90 10.68 -6.63 4.59
CA THR A 90 10.93 -8.04 4.97
C THR A 90 10.61 -8.94 3.79
N CYS A 91 11.16 -10.16 3.76
CA CYS A 91 10.96 -11.11 2.66
C CYS A 91 10.88 -12.54 3.20
N GLU A 92 9.85 -13.27 2.80
CA GLU A 92 9.71 -14.71 2.99
C GLU A 92 9.25 -15.34 1.66
N GLU A 93 9.90 -16.42 1.24
CA GLU A 93 9.56 -17.17 0.01
C GLU A 93 9.44 -16.31 -1.27
N GLY A 94 10.23 -15.24 -1.37
CA GLY A 94 10.23 -14.33 -2.52
C GLY A 94 9.13 -13.25 -2.50
N THR A 95 8.27 -13.24 -1.48
CA THR A 95 7.27 -12.19 -1.27
C THR A 95 7.83 -11.13 -0.33
N THR A 96 8.06 -9.92 -0.84
CA THR A 96 8.53 -8.80 -0.02
C THR A 96 7.37 -7.97 0.48
N VAL A 97 7.35 -7.60 1.76
CA VAL A 97 6.34 -6.70 2.36
C VAL A 97 7.02 -5.63 3.20
N ASN A 98 6.46 -4.44 3.20
CA ASN A 98 6.89 -3.27 3.93
C ASN A 98 6.07 -3.11 5.21
N CYS A 99 6.78 -2.92 6.31
CA CYS A 99 6.22 -2.35 7.53
C CYS A 99 6.89 -1.00 7.82
N TYR A 100 6.25 -0.20 8.66
CA TYR A 100 6.70 1.17 8.93
C TYR A 100 6.81 1.39 10.43
N LEU A 101 7.99 1.81 10.88
CA LEU A 101 8.23 2.25 12.24
C LEU A 101 8.33 3.77 12.23
N LEU A 102 7.53 4.44 13.05
CA LEU A 102 7.68 5.87 13.30
C LEU A 102 7.67 6.19 14.77
N TRP A 103 8.24 7.33 15.14
CA TRP A 103 8.28 7.78 16.52
C TRP A 103 8.21 9.29 16.63
N ASP A 104 7.89 9.76 17.82
CA ASP A 104 8.04 11.16 18.18
C ASP A 104 9.47 11.42 18.67
N GLU A 105 10.11 12.45 18.11
CA GLU A 105 11.52 12.76 18.36
C GLU A 105 11.82 12.98 19.86
N VAL A 106 10.92 13.69 20.55
CA VAL A 106 11.11 14.16 21.93
C VAL A 106 10.77 13.07 22.95
N THR A 107 9.57 12.48 22.86
CA THR A 107 9.08 11.50 23.83
C THR A 107 9.66 10.10 23.61
N ARG A 108 10.20 9.85 22.41
CA ARG A 108 10.62 8.52 21.93
C ARG A 108 9.51 7.47 21.92
N GLU A 109 8.25 7.90 22.01
CA GLU A 109 7.11 6.99 21.81
C GLU A 109 7.04 6.58 20.34
N ALA A 110 6.91 5.28 20.11
CA ALA A 110 6.90 4.70 18.77
C ALA A 110 5.59 3.98 18.44
N ALA A 111 5.25 4.02 17.16
CA ALA A 111 4.18 3.26 16.54
C ALA A 111 4.74 2.42 15.39
N LEU A 112 4.36 1.15 15.37
CA LEU A 112 4.65 0.22 14.29
C LEU A 112 3.38 0.03 13.46
N PHE A 113 3.52 0.03 12.13
CA PHE A 113 2.44 -0.23 11.17
C PHE A 113 2.78 -1.48 10.38
N ASP A 114 1.95 -2.50 10.54
CA ASP A 114 2.19 -3.88 10.12
C ASP A 114 3.49 -4.45 10.70
N THR A 115 3.67 -5.75 10.60
CA THR A 115 4.78 -6.46 11.22
C THR A 115 5.74 -7.07 10.22
N GLY A 116 5.28 -7.29 8.98
CA GLY A 116 6.03 -8.03 7.99
C GLY A 116 6.24 -9.48 8.39
N TRP A 117 7.16 -10.14 7.70
CA TRP A 117 7.54 -11.53 7.93
C TRP A 117 8.42 -11.74 9.17
N ASP A 118 9.21 -10.73 9.55
CA ASP A 118 10.26 -10.88 10.55
C ASP A 118 10.46 -9.60 11.37
N ALA A 119 10.60 -9.75 12.69
CA ALA A 119 10.71 -8.65 13.63
C ALA A 119 12.16 -8.23 13.97
N ARG A 120 13.20 -8.93 13.48
CA ARG A 120 14.60 -8.66 13.88
C ARG A 120 15.00 -7.20 13.66
N LEU A 121 14.83 -6.68 12.43
CA LEU A 121 15.19 -5.28 12.12
C LEU A 121 14.33 -4.27 12.88
N ILE A 122 13.07 -4.60 13.14
CA ILE A 122 12.18 -3.77 13.96
C ILE A 122 12.76 -3.63 15.37
N PHE A 123 13.17 -4.75 15.98
CA PHE A 123 13.78 -4.75 17.31
C PHE A 123 15.10 -4.00 17.35
N GLU A 124 15.97 -4.21 16.35
CA GLU A 124 17.24 -3.49 16.23
C GLU A 124 17.01 -1.97 16.17
N LEU A 125 16.06 -1.51 15.34
CA LEU A 125 15.74 -0.09 15.23
C LEU A 125 15.16 0.47 16.53
N ILE A 126 14.28 -0.27 17.20
CA ILE A 126 13.73 0.14 18.50
C ILE A 126 14.85 0.29 19.54
N GLU A 127 15.78 -0.66 19.62
CA GLU A 127 16.89 -0.64 20.58
C GLU A 127 17.89 0.47 20.26
N GLN A 128 18.35 0.58 19.01
CA GLN A 128 19.30 1.60 18.55
C GLN A 128 18.80 3.03 18.79
N ASN A 129 17.49 3.24 18.64
CA ASN A 129 16.85 4.53 18.81
C ASN A 129 16.23 4.71 20.21
N GLN A 130 16.42 3.77 21.14
CA GLN A 130 15.87 3.85 22.50
C GLN A 130 14.36 4.14 22.53
N LEU A 131 13.61 3.48 21.64
CA LEU A 131 12.19 3.76 21.43
C LEU A 131 11.30 3.01 22.40
N GLN A 132 10.18 3.63 22.74
CA GLN A 132 9.13 3.04 23.55
C GLN A 132 7.97 2.66 22.63
N LEU A 133 7.91 1.40 22.19
CA LEU A 133 6.81 0.95 21.33
C LEU A 133 5.48 0.96 22.11
N ARG A 134 4.61 1.93 21.78
CA ARG A 134 3.32 2.14 22.43
C ARG A 134 2.17 1.53 21.63
N HIS A 135 2.25 1.62 20.30
CA HIS A 135 1.16 1.27 19.40
C HIS A 135 1.61 0.33 18.28
N LEU A 136 0.75 -0.63 17.95
CA LEU A 136 0.84 -1.49 16.78
C LEU A 136 -0.44 -1.32 15.97
N PHE A 137 -0.32 -0.79 14.76
CA PHE A 137 -1.40 -0.57 13.81
C PHE A 137 -1.33 -1.64 12.72
N ILE A 138 -2.46 -2.27 12.40
CA ILE A 138 -2.53 -3.31 11.36
C ILE A 138 -3.43 -2.79 10.24
N THR A 139 -2.87 -2.67 9.03
CA THR A 139 -3.61 -2.17 7.85
C THR A 139 -4.64 -3.18 7.37
N HIS A 140 -4.34 -4.47 7.46
CA HIS A 140 -5.26 -5.58 7.21
C HIS A 140 -4.63 -6.92 7.66
N THR A 141 -5.42 -8.00 7.70
CA THR A 141 -5.02 -9.28 8.32
C THR A 141 -4.41 -10.32 7.37
N HIS A 142 -3.94 -9.92 6.17
CA HIS A 142 -3.16 -10.83 5.35
C HIS A 142 -1.86 -11.25 6.04
N ARG A 143 -1.44 -12.49 5.76
CA ARG A 143 -0.43 -13.21 6.54
C ARG A 143 0.88 -12.43 6.63
N ASP A 144 1.34 -11.92 5.52
CA ASP A 144 2.58 -11.16 5.37
C ASP A 144 2.59 -9.85 6.17
N HIS A 145 1.43 -9.20 6.35
CA HIS A 145 1.30 -8.02 7.20
C HIS A 145 1.34 -8.33 8.70
N VAL A 146 0.91 -9.52 9.11
CA VAL A 146 0.75 -9.89 10.53
C VAL A 146 1.67 -11.02 11.01
N ALA A 147 2.55 -11.55 10.16
CA ALA A 147 3.31 -12.76 10.46
C ALA A 147 4.17 -12.64 11.72
N ALA A 148 4.81 -11.50 11.94
CA ALA A 148 5.65 -11.29 13.12
C ALA A 148 4.89 -10.78 14.36
N ILE A 149 3.55 -10.71 14.34
CA ILE A 149 2.76 -10.14 15.44
C ILE A 149 2.96 -10.84 16.79
N ALA A 150 3.14 -12.15 16.78
CA ALA A 150 3.38 -12.93 18.00
C ALA A 150 4.70 -12.51 18.67
N ALA A 151 5.78 -12.41 17.88
CA ALA A 151 7.09 -11.98 18.36
C ALA A 151 7.06 -10.54 18.90
N ILE A 152 6.36 -9.62 18.20
CA ILE A 152 6.18 -8.24 18.68
C ILE A 152 5.48 -8.22 20.04
N ARG A 153 4.39 -8.98 20.21
CA ARG A 153 3.63 -9.00 21.47
C ARG A 153 4.34 -9.70 22.61
N GLU A 154 5.19 -10.69 22.31
CA GLU A 154 6.05 -11.32 23.31
C GLU A 154 7.08 -10.33 23.86
N LYS A 155 7.75 -9.58 22.99
CA LYS A 155 8.75 -8.57 23.40
C LYS A 155 8.12 -7.32 24.02
N PHE A 156 6.94 -6.91 23.54
CA PHE A 156 6.23 -5.72 23.98
C PHE A 156 4.79 -6.05 24.45
N PRO A 157 4.61 -6.73 25.59
CA PRO A 157 3.30 -7.22 26.04
C PRO A 157 2.28 -6.12 26.37
N LYS A 158 2.74 -4.87 26.50
CA LYS A 158 1.90 -3.69 26.77
C LYS A 158 1.55 -2.89 25.51
N VAL A 159 2.02 -3.31 24.33
CA VAL A 159 1.71 -2.61 23.07
C VAL A 159 0.20 -2.63 22.83
N LYS A 160 -0.37 -1.47 22.48
CA LYS A 160 -1.79 -1.36 22.12
C LYS A 160 -1.96 -1.67 20.64
N LEU A 161 -2.77 -2.67 20.33
CA LEU A 161 -3.10 -3.06 18.96
C LEU A 161 -4.29 -2.25 18.45
N HIS A 162 -4.25 -1.87 17.17
CA HIS A 162 -5.31 -1.16 16.46
C HIS A 162 -5.52 -1.83 15.10
N SER A 163 -6.73 -2.31 14.82
CA SER A 163 -7.08 -2.91 13.53
C SER A 163 -8.57 -2.79 13.19
N ASN A 164 -8.94 -3.06 11.95
CA ASN A 164 -10.34 -3.18 11.52
C ASN A 164 -10.85 -4.63 11.51
N ALA A 165 -10.03 -5.59 11.95
CA ALA A 165 -10.40 -6.99 11.96
C ALA A 165 -11.61 -7.23 12.87
N LYS A 166 -12.72 -7.72 12.30
CA LYS A 166 -13.96 -7.99 13.04
C LYS A 166 -13.77 -9.03 14.16
N SER A 167 -12.76 -9.89 14.03
CA SER A 167 -12.38 -10.90 15.01
C SER A 167 -11.52 -10.36 16.16
N ALA A 168 -10.94 -9.16 16.05
CA ALA A 168 -10.11 -8.58 17.09
C ALA A 168 -10.94 -8.23 18.34
N PRO A 169 -10.36 -8.23 19.56
CA PRO A 169 -11.00 -7.69 20.75
C PRO A 169 -11.48 -6.25 20.55
N VAL A 170 -12.61 -5.86 21.14
CA VAL A 170 -13.26 -4.55 20.91
C VAL A 170 -12.34 -3.38 21.28
N ASP A 171 -11.52 -3.54 22.32
CA ASP A 171 -10.53 -2.56 22.77
C ASP A 171 -9.31 -2.44 21.85
N GLN A 172 -9.17 -3.35 20.88
CA GLN A 172 -8.10 -3.35 19.87
C GLN A 172 -8.61 -2.94 18.48
N ARG A 173 -9.90 -2.65 18.35
CA ARG A 173 -10.48 -2.19 17.08
C ARG A 173 -10.33 -0.69 16.93
N ASN A 174 -10.08 -0.23 15.71
CA ASN A 174 -10.17 1.18 15.40
C ASN A 174 -11.60 1.69 15.68
N ARG A 175 -11.68 2.97 16.07
CA ARG A 175 -12.93 3.69 16.25
C ARG A 175 -13.04 4.76 15.17
N ALA A 176 -14.21 4.83 14.54
CA ALA A 176 -14.48 5.83 13.52
C ALA A 176 -14.37 7.25 14.12
N ASN A 177 -13.73 8.16 13.38
CA ASN A 177 -13.47 9.55 13.76
C ASN A 177 -12.61 9.74 15.03
N ASP A 178 -11.96 8.68 15.51
CA ASP A 178 -11.03 8.74 16.62
C ASP A 178 -9.61 9.11 16.14
N PHE A 179 -8.77 9.52 17.07
CA PHE A 179 -7.35 9.77 16.81
C PHE A 179 -6.50 9.34 18.00
N ILE A 180 -5.26 8.95 17.68
CA ILE A 180 -4.26 8.56 18.66
C ILE A 180 -3.12 9.56 18.60
N HIS A 181 -2.72 10.05 19.77
CA HIS A 181 -1.50 10.81 19.92
C HIS A 181 -0.31 9.87 20.11
N LEU A 182 0.80 10.20 19.46
CA LEU A 182 2.10 9.61 19.67
C LEU A 182 3.08 10.78 19.85
N GLY A 183 3.33 11.18 21.09
CA GLY A 183 3.92 12.49 21.38
C GLY A 183 3.20 13.62 20.64
N SER A 184 3.91 14.34 19.76
CA SER A 184 3.37 15.43 18.94
C SER A 184 2.58 14.96 17.71
N LEU A 185 2.83 13.74 17.25
CA LEU A 185 2.19 13.18 16.06
C LEU A 185 0.73 12.83 16.33
N ARG A 186 -0.11 12.95 15.29
CA ARG A 186 -1.53 12.60 15.33
C ARG A 186 -1.85 11.56 14.28
N ILE A 187 -2.33 10.40 14.73
CA ILE A 187 -2.67 9.25 13.88
C ILE A 187 -4.19 9.13 13.81
N THR A 188 -4.73 9.10 12.59
CA THR A 188 -6.15 8.87 12.29
C THR A 188 -6.32 7.65 11.39
N ASN A 189 -7.51 7.06 11.35
CA ASN A 189 -7.82 5.92 10.49
C ASN A 189 -8.89 6.27 9.45
N ARG A 190 -8.81 5.64 8.27
CA ARG A 190 -9.79 5.72 7.19
C ARG A 190 -10.03 4.32 6.62
N ASP A 191 -11.27 3.88 6.62
CA ASP A 191 -11.64 2.55 6.11
C ASP A 191 -11.40 2.46 4.61
N THR A 192 -10.54 1.52 4.19
CA THR A 192 -10.21 1.26 2.78
C THR A 192 -10.45 -0.20 2.42
N PRO A 193 -11.68 -0.73 2.60
CA PRO A 193 -12.00 -2.09 2.23
C PRO A 193 -11.97 -2.28 0.71
N GLY A 194 -11.68 -3.51 0.29
CA GLY A 194 -11.71 -3.88 -1.12
C GLY A 194 -10.71 -4.98 -1.44
N HIS A 195 -9.42 -4.70 -1.24
CA HIS A 195 -8.39 -5.74 -1.28
C HIS A 195 -8.60 -6.75 -0.13
N ALA A 196 -8.76 -6.22 1.08
CA ALA A 196 -9.18 -6.95 2.26
C ALA A 196 -10.46 -6.30 2.83
N GLU A 197 -11.33 -7.10 3.44
CA GLU A 197 -12.56 -6.61 4.06
C GLU A 197 -12.28 -5.67 5.25
N ASP A 198 -11.19 -5.95 5.98
CA ASP A 198 -10.71 -5.17 7.12
C ASP A 198 -9.64 -4.13 6.73
N GLY A 199 -9.54 -3.77 5.45
CA GLY A 199 -8.58 -2.78 4.97
C GLY A 199 -8.76 -1.41 5.62
N VAL A 200 -7.65 -0.84 6.11
CA VAL A 200 -7.60 0.50 6.72
C VAL A 200 -6.33 1.24 6.32
N THR A 201 -6.50 2.53 6.01
CA THR A 201 -5.40 3.48 5.82
C THR A 201 -5.21 4.30 7.09
N TYR A 202 -3.98 4.39 7.57
CA TYR A 202 -3.62 5.25 8.69
C TYR A 202 -2.98 6.54 8.19
N VAL A 203 -3.50 7.69 8.60
CA VAL A 203 -2.98 9.00 8.23
C VAL A 203 -2.31 9.64 9.45
N VAL A 204 -1.02 9.90 9.32
CA VAL A 204 -0.14 10.47 10.33
C VAL A 204 0.16 11.91 9.95
N GLY A 205 -0.26 12.85 10.80
CA GLY A 205 -0.01 14.28 10.65
C GLY A 205 0.76 14.86 11.83
N ASN A 206 0.92 16.19 11.79
CA ASN A 206 1.68 16.98 12.77
C ASN A 206 3.17 16.63 12.81
N TRP A 207 3.76 16.33 11.65
CA TRP A 207 5.20 16.12 11.56
C TRP A 207 5.97 17.44 11.83
N PRO A 208 7.19 17.37 12.39
CA PRO A 208 8.05 18.53 12.56
C PRO A 208 8.36 19.23 11.23
N GLU A 209 8.80 20.49 11.31
CA GLU A 209 9.23 21.30 10.15
C GLU A 209 8.17 21.40 9.02
N ASP A 210 6.88 21.32 9.39
CA ASP A 210 5.73 21.32 8.47
C ASP A 210 5.80 20.23 7.37
N ALA A 211 6.47 19.10 7.66
CA ALA A 211 6.54 17.99 6.73
C ALA A 211 5.12 17.47 6.39
N PRO A 212 4.85 17.08 5.13
CA PRO A 212 3.51 16.65 4.74
C PRO A 212 3.03 15.42 5.52
N SER A 213 1.73 15.20 5.56
CA SER A 213 1.18 13.99 6.17
C SER A 213 1.69 12.71 5.48
N VAL A 214 1.72 11.63 6.24
CA VAL A 214 2.06 10.29 5.76
C VAL A 214 0.80 9.41 5.82
N ALA A 215 0.49 8.69 4.74
CA ALA A 215 -0.56 7.70 4.71
C ALA A 215 0.06 6.30 4.60
N ILE A 216 -0.10 5.48 5.63
CA ILE A 216 0.23 4.05 5.59
C ILE A 216 -1.01 3.32 5.06
N VAL A 217 -0.91 2.79 3.84
CA VAL A 217 -2.08 2.36 3.05
C VAL A 217 -2.23 0.84 2.94
N GLY A 218 -1.27 0.08 3.48
CA GLY A 218 -1.21 -1.37 3.28
C GLY A 218 -1.34 -1.69 1.79
N ASP A 219 -2.28 -2.56 1.47
CA ASP A 219 -2.50 -3.05 0.11
C ASP A 219 -3.64 -2.35 -0.62
N ALA A 220 -4.12 -1.22 -0.10
CA ALA A 220 -5.14 -0.45 -0.79
C ALA A 220 -4.62 0.09 -2.13
N ILE A 221 -3.41 0.65 -2.17
CA ILE A 221 -2.82 1.25 -3.37
C ILE A 221 -1.30 1.03 -3.40
N PHE A 222 -0.75 0.80 -4.59
CA PHE A 222 0.69 0.64 -4.84
C PHE A 222 1.19 1.68 -5.85
N ALA A 223 2.51 1.80 -6.03
CA ALA A 223 3.07 2.65 -7.08
C ALA A 223 2.55 2.23 -8.47
N GLY A 224 1.69 3.06 -9.09
CA GLY A 224 1.13 2.79 -10.41
C GLY A 224 -0.04 1.80 -10.46
N SER A 225 -0.41 1.17 -9.34
CA SER A 225 -1.34 0.03 -9.27
C SER A 225 -2.17 0.02 -7.97
N MET A 226 -2.93 -1.04 -7.71
CA MET A 226 -3.67 -1.26 -6.46
C MET A 226 -3.67 -2.75 -6.06
N GLY A 227 -4.00 -3.05 -4.81
CA GLY A 227 -4.21 -4.42 -4.36
C GLY A 227 -5.32 -5.11 -5.14
N GLY A 228 -5.13 -6.40 -5.43
CA GLY A 228 -6.11 -7.19 -6.17
C GLY A 228 -7.42 -7.27 -5.39
N ALA A 229 -8.55 -7.03 -6.06
CA ALA A 229 -9.88 -6.98 -5.44
C ALA A 229 -10.96 -7.57 -6.36
N LYS A 230 -10.78 -8.81 -6.83
CA LYS A 230 -11.59 -9.44 -7.90
C LYS A 230 -13.10 -9.19 -7.76
N ASP A 231 -13.69 -9.51 -6.61
CA ASP A 231 -15.14 -9.37 -6.40
C ASP A 231 -15.54 -8.00 -5.81
N PHE A 232 -14.56 -7.17 -5.45
CA PHE A 232 -14.75 -5.90 -4.74
C PHE A 232 -14.11 -4.72 -5.49
N GLY A 233 -13.86 -4.84 -6.79
CA GLY A 233 -13.02 -3.91 -7.53
C GLY A 233 -13.57 -2.48 -7.56
N GLU A 234 -14.88 -2.33 -7.73
CA GLU A 234 -15.53 -1.00 -7.67
C GLU A 234 -15.51 -0.42 -6.26
N LEU A 235 -15.73 -1.23 -5.22
CA LEU A 235 -15.64 -0.79 -3.83
C LEU A 235 -14.22 -0.30 -3.53
N ALA A 236 -13.21 -1.08 -3.88
CA ALA A 236 -11.80 -0.76 -3.68
C ALA A 236 -11.44 0.56 -4.37
N LYS A 237 -11.78 0.70 -5.66
CA LYS A 237 -11.53 1.95 -6.42
C LYS A 237 -12.26 3.15 -5.82
N SER A 238 -13.52 3.00 -5.40
CA SER A 238 -14.27 4.09 -4.75
C SER A 238 -13.60 4.51 -3.44
N LYS A 239 -13.20 3.54 -2.61
CA LYS A 239 -12.58 3.81 -1.30
C LYS A 239 -11.20 4.44 -1.44
N ILE A 240 -10.39 4.00 -2.39
CA ILE A 240 -9.10 4.64 -2.68
C ILE A 240 -9.31 6.09 -3.13
N ARG A 241 -10.28 6.36 -4.02
CA ARG A 241 -10.61 7.73 -4.43
C ARG A 241 -11.04 8.60 -3.26
N GLU A 242 -11.98 8.11 -2.45
CA GLU A 242 -12.59 8.84 -1.32
C GLU A 242 -11.60 9.07 -0.17
N GLN A 243 -10.78 8.08 0.16
CA GLN A 243 -10.03 8.05 1.43
C GLN A 243 -8.55 8.36 1.26
N ILE A 244 -7.96 8.05 0.10
CA ILE A 244 -6.53 8.24 -0.15
C ILE A 244 -6.32 9.41 -1.13
N LEU A 245 -6.97 9.38 -2.30
CA LEU A 245 -6.72 10.38 -3.34
C LEU A 245 -7.37 11.76 -3.04
N THR A 246 -8.18 11.88 -1.98
CA THR A 246 -8.63 13.18 -1.44
C THR A 246 -7.63 13.84 -0.50
N LEU A 247 -6.59 13.14 -0.06
CA LEU A 247 -5.53 13.72 0.77
C LEU A 247 -4.77 14.82 0.00
N PRO A 248 -4.08 15.74 0.72
CA PRO A 248 -3.22 16.73 0.10
C PRO A 248 -2.23 16.10 -0.89
N LEU A 249 -1.94 16.80 -1.99
CA LEU A 249 -1.10 16.26 -3.07
C LEU A 249 0.30 15.84 -2.60
N ALA A 250 0.87 16.54 -1.62
CA ALA A 250 2.18 16.27 -1.05
C ALA A 250 2.19 15.11 -0.04
N THR A 251 1.04 14.53 0.31
CA THR A 251 0.98 13.42 1.27
C THR A 251 1.77 12.23 0.75
N LEU A 252 2.71 11.75 1.58
CA LEU A 252 3.51 10.56 1.33
C LEU A 252 2.62 9.32 1.42
N ILE A 253 2.68 8.44 0.43
CA ILE A 253 1.98 7.16 0.39
C ILE A 253 2.99 6.05 0.67
N CYS A 254 2.73 5.31 1.75
CA CYS A 254 3.54 4.22 2.26
C CYS A 254 2.79 2.89 2.08
N PRO A 255 3.02 2.17 0.96
CA PRO A 255 2.31 0.93 0.66
C PRO A 255 2.87 -0.29 1.38
N GLY A 256 2.06 -1.34 1.49
CA GLY A 256 2.47 -2.68 1.90
C GLY A 256 3.54 -3.26 1.00
N HIS A 257 3.50 -2.97 -0.29
CA HIS A 257 4.45 -3.50 -1.25
C HIS A 257 5.01 -2.44 -2.20
N GLY A 258 6.21 -2.69 -2.74
CA GLY A 258 6.85 -1.78 -3.68
C GLY A 258 7.32 -0.45 -3.05
N PRO A 259 7.55 0.60 -3.86
CA PRO A 259 8.12 1.85 -3.41
C PRO A 259 7.09 2.85 -2.87
N VAL A 260 7.56 3.78 -2.05
CA VAL A 260 6.75 4.92 -1.59
C VAL A 260 6.50 5.91 -2.73
N THR A 261 5.40 6.65 -2.65
CA THR A 261 5.00 7.66 -3.65
C THR A 261 4.33 8.85 -2.96
N THR A 262 3.74 9.78 -3.71
CA THR A 262 2.85 10.81 -3.16
C THR A 262 1.46 10.70 -3.76
N VAL A 263 0.46 11.37 -3.17
CA VAL A 263 -0.87 11.49 -3.77
C VAL A 263 -0.79 12.13 -5.17
N ALA A 264 0.09 13.12 -5.36
CA ALA A 264 0.33 13.72 -6.67
C ALA A 264 0.82 12.70 -7.70
N GLU A 265 1.83 11.91 -7.33
CA GLU A 265 2.41 10.86 -8.17
C GLU A 265 1.34 9.81 -8.56
N GLN A 266 0.54 9.36 -7.58
CA GLN A 266 -0.53 8.38 -7.81
C GLN A 266 -1.60 8.93 -8.77
N LYS A 267 -2.02 10.19 -8.59
CA LYS A 267 -2.96 10.83 -9.52
C LYS A 267 -2.40 10.97 -10.93
N ALA A 268 -1.10 11.22 -11.07
CA ALA A 268 -0.46 11.38 -12.37
C ALA A 268 -0.25 10.05 -13.11
N HIS A 269 0.07 8.97 -12.39
CA HIS A 269 0.64 7.76 -13.00
C HIS A 269 -0.06 6.43 -12.68
N ASN A 270 -0.97 6.37 -11.71
CA ASN A 270 -1.68 5.11 -11.41
C ASN A 270 -2.70 4.76 -12.49
N ALA A 271 -2.59 3.57 -13.09
CA ALA A 271 -3.45 3.17 -14.21
C ALA A 271 -4.93 2.96 -13.83
N PHE A 272 -5.26 2.78 -12.55
CA PHE A 272 -6.63 2.60 -12.07
C PHE A 272 -7.39 3.92 -11.82
N PHE A 273 -6.69 5.07 -11.81
CA PHE A 273 -7.21 6.39 -11.45
C PHE A 273 -6.79 7.46 -12.44
#